data_AF-A0A7S2HNX8-F1
#
_entry.id   AF-A0A7S2HNX8-F1
#
_cell.length_a   1.000
_cell.length_b   1.000
_cell.length_c   1.000
_cell.angle_alpha   90.00
_cell.angle_beta   90.00
_cell.angle_gamma   90.00
#
_symmetry.space_group_name_H-M   'P 1'
#
loop_
_entity.id
_entity.type
_entity.pdbx_description
1 polymer ?
#
loop_
_entity_poly.entity_id
_entity_poly.type
_entity_poly.pdbx_seq_one_letter_code
_entity_poly.pdbx_strand_id
1 'polypeptide(L)'
;SALENHRSTDTIPVKPLKDEASTGHSRPTLRLHSISTGARQRKSDSFRHLSAIRSDGHKSQHGGANLPLLLTGFVCAIAAMCGLVVTGVHYCVLYSGCPLGVNGCNEFQRKEAKGFFLIRWISGITDGYVPEDAVYILVALLGALAYCAVVTRLPVSSAFEIKGGGALQSLVAVATGERILLRDAVLRVLMTSLYLGSGGSLGGEGPAIQVCTSFSMAVGWACGIGSSVTQSLLASLGFACGFAASFNAPVAG
;
A
#
# COMPACT_ATOMS: atom_id res chain seq x y z
N SER A 1 -46.32 -28.17 -33.12
CA SER A 1 -47.12 -27.03 -33.58
C SER A 1 -47.36 -26.13 -32.37
N ALA A 2 -46.58 -25.04 -32.23
CA ALA A 2 -47.04 -23.67 -32.46
C ALA A 2 -48.00 -23.24 -31.32
N LEU A 3 -47.76 -22.23 -30.49
CA LEU A 3 -47.20 -20.90 -30.77
C LEU A 3 -46.81 -20.19 -29.46
N GLU A 4 -45.91 -19.24 -29.67
CA GLU A 4 -45.36 -18.24 -28.77
C GLU A 4 -46.34 -17.08 -28.50
N ASN A 5 -46.00 -16.30 -27.46
CA ASN A 5 -46.12 -14.83 -27.36
C ASN A 5 -47.30 -14.23 -26.55
N HIS A 6 -46.98 -13.45 -25.49
CA HIS A 6 -47.32 -12.02 -25.42
C HIS A 6 -46.82 -11.29 -24.15
N ARG A 7 -46.34 -10.06 -24.38
CA ARG A 7 -46.53 -8.80 -23.61
C ARG A 7 -45.21 -8.16 -23.12
N SER A 8 -44.62 -7.24 -23.92
CA SER A 8 -44.78 -5.75 -23.91
C SER A 8 -43.88 -5.09 -22.85
N THR A 9 -43.23 -3.94 -22.99
CA THR A 9 -43.07 -2.80 -23.94
C THR A 9 -41.97 -1.94 -23.25
N ASP A 10 -41.05 -1.23 -23.91
CA ASP A 10 -41.27 0.07 -24.52
C ASP A 10 -40.03 0.48 -25.31
N THR A 11 -40.28 1.01 -26.51
CA THR A 11 -39.29 1.65 -27.40
C THR A 11 -39.78 3.08 -27.61
N ILE A 12 -38.91 4.08 -27.44
CA ILE A 12 -39.17 5.44 -27.95
C ILE A 12 -38.36 5.61 -29.24
N PRO A 13 -38.98 5.94 -30.39
CA PRO A 13 -38.31 6.05 -31.69
C PRO A 13 -37.92 7.50 -31.99
N VAL A 14 -36.79 7.71 -32.67
CA VAL A 14 -36.49 8.97 -33.37
C VAL A 14 -36.43 8.69 -34.86
N LYS A 15 -37.30 9.38 -35.61
CA LYS A 15 -37.45 9.33 -37.08
C LYS A 15 -36.39 10.20 -37.78
N PRO A 16 -36.06 9.93 -39.06
CA PRO A 16 -35.03 10.64 -39.80
C PRO A 16 -35.60 11.80 -40.64
N LEU A 17 -34.80 12.84 -40.83
CA LEU A 17 -34.94 13.91 -41.84
C LEU A 17 -33.51 14.34 -42.22
N LYS A 18 -33.11 14.68 -43.43
CA LYS A 18 -33.65 14.69 -44.81
C LYS A 18 -32.41 15.04 -45.66
N ASP A 19 -32.28 14.48 -46.86
CA ASP A 19 -31.24 14.88 -47.82
C ASP A 19 -31.57 16.24 -48.44
N GLU A 20 -30.60 17.15 -48.48
CA GLU A 20 -30.55 18.29 -49.41
C GLU A 20 -29.12 18.47 -49.97
N ALA A 21 -29.06 18.86 -51.23
CA ALA A 21 -27.94 18.72 -52.14
C ALA A 21 -27.06 19.97 -52.30
N SER A 22 -25.82 19.71 -52.69
CA SER A 22 -24.89 20.56 -53.46
C SER A 22 -24.24 21.78 -52.79
N THR A 23 -22.91 21.78 -52.73
CA THR A 23 -22.03 22.70 -53.49
C THR A 23 -20.57 22.38 -53.17
N GLY A 24 -19.74 22.30 -54.21
CA GLY A 24 -18.35 21.88 -54.12
C GLY A 24 -17.42 22.95 -53.55
N HIS A 25 -16.44 22.51 -52.78
CA HIS A 25 -15.14 23.17 -52.64
C HIS A 25 -14.08 22.16 -52.17
N SER A 26 -12.98 22.12 -52.93
CA SER A 26 -11.85 21.21 -52.81
C SER A 26 -11.06 21.40 -51.50
N ARG A 27 -10.70 20.30 -50.81
CA ARG A 27 -9.46 20.10 -50.00
C ARG A 27 -9.43 18.70 -49.33
N PRO A 28 -8.25 18.21 -48.89
CA PRO A 28 -7.81 16.83 -49.10
C PRO A 28 -8.33 15.81 -48.08
N THR A 29 -8.41 14.55 -48.53
CA THR A 29 -8.76 13.35 -47.76
C THR A 29 -7.71 13.04 -46.69
N LEU A 30 -8.05 13.32 -45.44
CA LEU A 30 -7.30 12.90 -44.26
C LEU A 30 -7.57 11.39 -44.02
N ARG A 31 -6.57 10.52 -44.24
CA ARG A 31 -6.63 9.10 -43.82
C ARG A 31 -6.66 9.04 -42.29
N LEU A 32 -7.83 8.76 -41.71
CA LEU A 32 -7.93 8.31 -40.32
C LEU A 32 -7.41 6.88 -40.22
N HIS A 33 -6.16 6.75 -39.74
CA HIS A 33 -5.60 5.48 -39.32
C HIS A 33 -6.41 4.96 -38.12
N SER A 34 -6.97 3.76 -38.25
CA SER A 34 -7.63 3.02 -37.17
C SER A 34 -6.63 2.74 -36.04
N ILE A 35 -6.70 3.55 -34.97
CA ILE A 35 -6.01 3.31 -33.69
C ILE A 35 -7.05 2.69 -32.74
N SER A 36 -7.41 1.43 -32.96
CA SER A 36 -8.32 0.71 -32.05
C SER A 36 -8.00 -0.79 -31.88
N THR A 37 -6.90 -1.26 -32.48
CA THR A 37 -6.50 -2.68 -32.39
C THR A 37 -5.33 -2.93 -31.42
N GLY A 38 -4.46 -1.93 -31.18
CA GLY A 38 -3.23 -2.12 -30.37
C GLY A 38 -3.45 -2.34 -28.86
N ALA A 39 -4.47 -1.71 -28.26
CA ALA A 39 -4.74 -1.83 -26.83
C ALA A 39 -5.41 -3.16 -26.45
N ARG A 40 -6.21 -3.73 -27.35
CA ARG A 40 -6.84 -5.06 -27.17
C ARG A 40 -5.82 -6.18 -27.36
N GLN A 41 -4.87 -6.02 -28.28
CA GLN A 41 -3.79 -6.97 -28.51
C GLN A 41 -2.87 -7.08 -27.27
N ARG A 42 -2.42 -5.95 -26.69
CA ARG A 42 -1.56 -5.96 -25.48
C ARG A 42 -2.18 -6.68 -24.28
N LYS A 43 -3.50 -6.54 -24.09
CA LYS A 43 -4.23 -7.24 -23.00
C LYS A 43 -4.32 -8.75 -23.27
N SER A 44 -4.52 -9.14 -24.53
CA SER A 44 -4.53 -10.55 -24.96
C SER A 44 -3.15 -11.21 -24.81
N ASP A 45 -2.07 -10.49 -25.14
CA ASP A 45 -0.71 -11.02 -25.07
C ASP A 45 -0.22 -11.16 -23.62
N SER A 46 -0.61 -10.24 -22.73
CA SER A 46 -0.38 -10.35 -21.29
C SER A 46 -1.13 -11.54 -20.67
N PHE A 47 -2.38 -11.78 -21.06
CA PHE A 47 -3.13 -12.96 -20.61
C PHE A 47 -2.55 -14.27 -21.14
N ARG A 48 -2.05 -14.29 -22.39
CA ARG A 48 -1.38 -15.47 -22.96
C ARG A 48 -0.09 -15.81 -22.24
N HIS A 49 0.69 -14.81 -21.84
CA HIS A 49 1.87 -15.00 -20.99
C HIS A 49 1.52 -15.57 -19.61
N LEU A 50 0.45 -15.09 -18.96
CA LEU A 50 -0.03 -15.66 -17.69
C LEU A 50 -0.53 -17.11 -17.84
N SER A 51 -1.18 -17.46 -18.96
CA SER A 51 -1.60 -18.85 -19.21
C SER A 51 -0.44 -19.79 -19.53
N ALA A 52 0.65 -19.28 -20.15
CA ALA A 52 1.87 -20.06 -20.36
C ALA A 52 2.58 -20.36 -19.03
N ILE A 53 2.67 -19.37 -18.13
CA ILE A 53 3.20 -19.58 -16.77
C ILE A 53 2.34 -20.58 -15.98
N ARG A 54 1.01 -20.58 -16.16
CA ARG A 54 0.10 -21.52 -15.49
C ARG A 54 0.17 -22.95 -16.05
N SER A 55 0.60 -23.13 -17.30
CA SER A 55 0.69 -24.46 -17.92
C SER A 55 1.97 -25.22 -17.58
N ASP A 56 3.04 -24.53 -17.14
CA ASP A 56 4.29 -25.19 -16.71
C ASP A 56 4.32 -25.52 -15.20
N GLY A 57 3.30 -25.12 -14.45
CA GLY A 57 3.18 -25.38 -13.00
C GLY A 57 2.87 -26.83 -12.61
N HIS A 58 2.83 -27.78 -13.54
CA HIS A 58 2.53 -29.20 -13.26
C HIS A 58 3.61 -30.20 -13.68
N LYS A 59 4.82 -29.72 -14.00
CA LYS A 59 6.01 -30.59 -14.02
C LYS A 59 6.80 -30.41 -12.73
N SER A 60 6.33 -31.09 -11.67
CA SER A 60 7.19 -31.41 -10.52
C SER A 60 8.32 -32.30 -11.00
N GLN A 61 9.45 -31.69 -11.39
CA GLN A 61 10.72 -32.40 -11.40
C GLN A 61 11.15 -32.60 -9.94
N HIS A 62 10.96 -33.81 -9.43
CA HIS A 62 11.71 -34.31 -8.29
C HIS A 62 13.18 -34.43 -8.68
N GLY A 63 13.97 -33.40 -8.38
CA GLY A 63 15.42 -33.38 -8.59
C GLY A 63 16.11 -32.53 -7.53
N GLY A 64 16.59 -33.17 -6.46
CA GLY A 64 17.43 -32.58 -5.42
C GLY A 64 16.70 -32.23 -4.11
N ALA A 65 16.58 -33.19 -3.19
CA ALA A 65 15.90 -33.04 -1.90
C ALA A 65 16.49 -31.94 -0.97
N ASN A 66 17.67 -31.40 -1.26
CA ASN A 66 18.35 -30.43 -0.39
C ASN A 66 18.09 -28.95 -0.76
N LEU A 67 17.80 -28.65 -2.04
CA LEU A 67 17.49 -27.30 -2.50
C LEU A 67 16.14 -26.75 -1.98
N PRO A 68 15.04 -27.53 -1.87
CA PRO A 68 13.78 -27.03 -1.34
C PRO A 68 13.86 -26.75 0.16
N LEU A 69 14.59 -27.57 0.94
CA LEU A 69 14.71 -27.41 2.39
C LEU A 69 15.45 -26.13 2.79
N LEU A 70 16.55 -25.79 2.11
CA LEU A 70 17.32 -24.58 2.40
C LEU A 70 16.54 -23.31 2.02
N LEU A 71 15.86 -23.32 0.87
CA LEU A 71 15.02 -22.20 0.44
C LEU A 71 13.81 -22.02 1.38
N THR A 72 13.14 -23.10 1.77
CA THR A 72 12.05 -23.05 2.74
C THR A 72 12.54 -22.54 4.09
N GLY A 73 13.68 -23.04 4.58
CA GLY A 73 14.29 -22.55 5.83
C GLY A 73 14.62 -21.05 5.77
N PHE A 74 15.15 -20.58 4.65
CA PHE A 74 15.42 -19.16 4.42
C PHE A 74 14.14 -18.30 4.44
N VAL A 75 13.08 -18.75 3.75
CA VAL A 75 11.79 -18.05 3.74
C VAL A 75 11.17 -18.02 5.14
N CYS A 76 11.19 -19.13 5.87
CA CYS A 76 10.71 -19.20 7.25
C CYS A 76 11.48 -18.26 8.18
N ALA A 77 12.80 -18.14 8.01
CA ALA A 77 13.62 -17.22 8.79
C ALA A 77 13.23 -15.75 8.50
N ILE A 78 13.07 -15.37 7.23
CA ILE A 78 12.61 -14.02 6.86
C ILE A 78 11.22 -13.75 7.46
N ALA A 79 10.28 -14.70 7.34
CA ALA A 79 8.93 -14.53 7.87
C ALA A 79 8.92 -14.32 9.39
N ALA A 80 9.71 -15.10 10.15
CA ALA A 80 9.85 -14.93 11.60
C ALA A 80 10.43 -13.56 11.96
N MET A 81 11.46 -13.10 11.23
CA MET A 81 12.04 -11.77 11.43
C MET A 81 11.03 -10.66 11.08
N CYS A 82 10.26 -10.80 10.00
CA CYS A 82 9.19 -9.86 9.64
C CYS A 82 8.14 -9.77 10.75
N GLY A 83 7.75 -10.88 11.39
CA GLY A 83 6.82 -10.85 12.53
C GLY A 83 7.33 -10.02 13.71
N LEU A 84 8.62 -10.16 14.05
CA LEU A 84 9.28 -9.33 15.08
C LEU A 84 9.32 -7.86 14.68
N VAL A 85 9.62 -7.58 13.41
CA VAL A 85 9.67 -6.21 12.87
C VAL A 85 8.28 -5.56 12.95
N VAL A 86 7.22 -6.24 12.52
CA VAL A 86 5.83 -5.74 12.60
C VAL A 86 5.44 -5.46 14.04
N THR A 87 5.78 -6.36 14.96
CA THR A 87 5.54 -6.17 16.40
C THR A 87 6.23 -4.89 16.91
N GLY A 88 7.48 -4.67 16.52
CA GLY A 88 8.22 -3.45 16.84
C GLY A 88 7.57 -2.18 16.28
N VAL A 89 7.11 -2.22 15.03
CA VAL A 89 6.41 -1.10 14.38
C VAL A 89 5.09 -0.79 15.10
N HIS A 90 4.28 -1.81 15.43
CA HIS A 90 3.05 -1.61 16.19
C HIS A 90 3.29 -0.99 17.55
N TYR A 91 4.29 -1.47 18.30
CA TYR A 91 4.63 -0.86 19.59
C TYR A 91 5.10 0.58 19.42
N CYS A 92 5.91 0.89 18.42
CA CYS A 92 6.38 2.25 18.15
C CYS A 92 5.22 3.21 17.91
N VAL A 93 4.27 2.82 17.04
CA VAL A 93 3.07 3.61 16.72
C VAL A 93 2.12 3.73 17.91
N LEU A 94 1.96 2.67 18.70
CA LEU A 94 1.09 2.69 19.88
C LEU A 94 1.66 3.61 20.98
N TYR A 95 2.95 3.50 21.27
CA TYR A 95 3.59 4.33 22.30
C TYR A 95 3.72 5.80 21.89
N SER A 96 3.72 6.12 20.59
CA SER A 96 3.74 7.52 20.15
C SER A 96 2.45 8.27 20.50
N GLY A 97 1.33 7.56 20.70
CA GLY A 97 0.05 8.14 21.13
C GLY A 97 -0.12 8.30 22.64
N CYS A 98 0.71 7.61 23.45
CA CYS A 98 0.64 7.68 24.91
C CYS A 98 0.69 9.10 25.50
N PRO A 99 1.52 10.05 25.02
CA PRO A 99 1.55 11.40 25.57
C PRO A 99 0.18 12.09 25.63
N LEU A 100 -0.67 11.84 24.62
CA LEU A 100 -2.04 12.37 24.53
C LEU A 100 -3.12 11.35 24.92
N GLY A 101 -2.76 10.13 25.30
CA GLY A 101 -3.73 9.06 25.54
C GLY A 101 -4.45 8.57 24.28
N VAL A 102 -3.92 8.87 23.09
CA VAL A 102 -4.45 8.41 21.79
C VAL A 102 -3.84 7.06 21.39
N ASN A 103 -4.46 6.35 20.43
CA ASN A 103 -3.97 5.07 19.88
C ASN A 103 -3.72 3.93 20.88
N GLY A 104 -4.59 3.75 21.87
CA GLY A 104 -4.60 2.56 22.72
C GLY A 104 -3.85 2.69 24.05
N CYS A 105 -3.37 3.89 24.41
CA CYS A 105 -2.93 4.17 25.78
C CYS A 105 -4.11 4.60 26.67
N ASN A 106 -5.10 3.71 26.77
CA ASN A 106 -6.33 3.91 27.52
C ASN A 106 -6.54 2.80 28.57
N GLU A 107 -7.55 2.99 29.42
CA GLU A 107 -7.93 2.05 30.49
C GLU A 107 -8.31 0.67 29.92
N PHE A 108 -8.97 0.62 28.76
CA PHE A 108 -9.34 -0.63 28.08
C PHE A 108 -8.14 -1.54 27.75
N GLN A 109 -6.97 -0.96 27.49
CA GLN A 109 -5.73 -1.73 27.27
C GLN A 109 -4.88 -1.90 28.55
N ARG A 110 -5.38 -1.50 29.72
CA ARG A 110 -4.63 -1.43 30.99
C ARG A 110 -3.30 -0.65 30.86
N LYS A 111 -3.30 0.41 30.05
CA LYS A 111 -2.11 1.24 29.78
C LYS A 111 -2.29 2.70 30.23
N GLU A 112 -3.37 3.01 30.95
CA GLU A 112 -3.69 4.35 31.45
C GLU A 112 -2.54 5.00 32.23
N ALA A 113 -1.80 4.23 33.03
CA ALA A 113 -0.68 4.73 33.84
C ALA A 113 0.48 5.28 32.99
N LYS A 114 0.52 4.93 31.70
CA LYS A 114 1.49 5.42 30.72
C LYS A 114 0.91 6.49 29.78
N GLY A 115 -0.40 6.73 29.85
CA GLY A 115 -1.14 7.66 29.01
C GLY A 115 -1.23 9.06 29.62
N PHE A 116 -1.67 10.04 28.81
CA PHE A 116 -1.99 11.42 29.24
C PHE A 116 -0.85 12.18 29.92
N PHE A 117 0.40 11.72 29.80
CA PHE A 117 1.54 12.34 30.46
C PHE A 117 1.66 13.83 30.09
N LEU A 118 1.49 14.17 28.80
CA LEU A 118 1.61 15.54 28.33
C LEU A 118 0.46 16.41 28.85
N ILE A 119 -0.77 15.89 28.85
CA ILE A 119 -1.96 16.60 29.32
C ILE A 119 -1.87 16.87 30.82
N ARG A 120 -1.50 15.86 31.61
CA ARG A 120 -1.29 16.00 33.06
C ARG A 120 -0.17 16.99 33.39
N TRP A 121 0.91 16.97 32.60
CA TRP A 121 2.02 17.90 32.77
C TRP A 121 1.62 19.36 32.46
N ILE A 122 0.91 19.61 31.37
CA ILE A 122 0.44 20.95 30.99
C ILE A 122 -0.58 21.48 32.00
N SER A 123 -1.56 20.65 32.39
CA SER A 123 -2.59 21.02 33.37
C SER A 123 -1.96 21.38 34.73
N GLY A 124 -0.93 20.64 35.15
CA GLY A 124 -0.21 20.92 36.39
C GLY A 124 0.63 22.21 36.37
N ILE A 125 1.10 22.66 35.20
CA ILE A 125 1.85 23.92 35.06
C ILE A 125 0.92 25.14 34.97
N THR A 126 -0.29 24.95 34.44
CA THR A 126 -1.24 26.04 34.18
C THR A 126 -2.35 26.14 35.22
N ASP A 127 -2.25 25.42 36.34
CA ASP A 127 -3.28 25.35 37.39
C ASP A 127 -4.70 25.11 36.84
N GLY A 128 -4.81 24.35 35.75
CA GLY A 128 -6.09 24.08 35.08
C GLY A 128 -6.68 25.24 34.26
N TYR A 129 -5.94 26.32 34.00
CA TYR A 129 -6.41 27.44 33.17
C TYR A 129 -6.62 27.05 31.70
N VAL A 130 -5.82 26.11 31.19
CA VAL A 130 -5.91 25.64 29.80
C VAL A 130 -6.84 24.44 29.73
N PRO A 131 -7.91 24.48 28.93
CA PRO A 131 -8.83 23.35 28.81
C PRO A 131 -8.19 22.25 27.94
N GLU A 132 -8.52 20.99 28.21
CA GLU A 132 -7.85 19.83 27.59
C GLU A 132 -8.03 19.78 26.07
N ASP A 133 -9.19 20.21 25.57
CA ASP A 133 -9.51 20.32 24.14
C ASP A 133 -8.54 21.27 23.41
N ALA A 134 -8.14 22.37 24.05
CA ALA A 134 -7.15 23.29 23.47
C ALA A 134 -5.79 22.61 23.30
N VAL A 135 -5.39 21.73 24.22
CA VAL A 135 -4.14 20.95 24.12
C VAL A 135 -4.21 19.98 22.94
N TYR A 136 -5.31 19.25 22.77
CA TYR A 136 -5.48 18.35 21.63
C TYR A 136 -5.42 19.10 20.29
N ILE A 137 -6.13 20.23 20.18
CA ILE A 137 -6.14 21.05 18.96
C ILE A 137 -4.72 21.57 18.67
N LEU A 138 -4.03 22.09 19.67
CA LEU A 138 -2.68 22.64 19.50
C LEU A 138 -1.69 21.55 19.06
N VAL A 139 -1.71 20.38 19.70
CA VAL A 139 -0.83 19.27 19.31
C VAL A 139 -1.16 18.76 17.91
N ALA A 140 -2.43 18.65 17.54
CA ALA A 140 -2.83 18.26 16.19
C ALA A 140 -2.31 19.25 15.14
N LEU A 141 -2.43 20.56 15.40
CA LEU A 141 -1.90 21.61 14.52
C LEU A 141 -0.38 21.55 14.40
N LEU A 142 0.34 21.44 15.53
CA LEU A 142 1.79 21.35 15.55
C LEU A 142 2.29 20.07 14.87
N GLY A 143 1.61 18.94 15.09
CA GLY A 143 1.91 17.66 14.46
C GLY A 143 1.71 17.69 12.95
N ALA A 144 0.60 18.26 12.47
CA ALA A 144 0.35 18.45 11.05
C ALA A 144 1.40 19.38 10.40
N LEU A 145 1.74 20.49 11.07
CA LEU A 145 2.75 21.42 10.60
C LEU A 145 4.14 20.77 10.55
N ALA A 146 4.52 20.01 11.60
CA ALA A 146 5.78 19.29 11.66
C ALA A 146 5.86 18.21 10.57
N TYR A 147 4.80 17.42 10.37
CA TYR A 147 4.73 16.41 9.30
C TYR A 147 4.93 17.06 7.92
N CYS A 148 4.17 18.12 7.62
CA CYS A 148 4.30 18.85 6.36
C CYS A 148 5.70 19.46 6.19
N ALA A 149 6.26 20.06 7.24
CA ALA A 149 7.59 20.67 7.23
C ALA A 149 8.71 19.65 7.01
N VAL A 150 8.55 18.41 7.46
CA VAL A 150 9.50 17.32 7.21
C VAL A 150 9.36 16.84 5.77
N VAL A 151 8.15 16.44 5.34
CA VAL A 151 7.92 15.84 4.01
C VAL A 151 8.31 16.80 2.86
N THR A 152 8.09 18.11 3.04
CA THR A 152 8.46 19.12 2.03
C THR A 152 9.96 19.38 1.92
N ARG A 153 10.76 19.03 2.94
CA ARG A 153 12.23 19.16 2.92
C ARG A 153 12.96 17.90 2.50
N LEU A 154 12.26 16.78 2.36
CA LEU A 154 12.87 15.52 1.93
C LEU A 154 13.19 15.53 0.44
N PRO A 155 14.22 14.78 0.00
CA PRO A 155 14.45 14.50 -1.41
C PRO A 155 13.20 13.89 -2.06
N VAL A 156 12.99 14.16 -3.34
CA VAL A 156 11.80 13.73 -4.08
C VAL A 156 11.56 12.21 -3.99
N SER A 157 12.63 11.40 -4.00
CA SER A 157 12.56 9.95 -3.83
C SER A 157 11.99 9.53 -2.47
N SER A 158 12.60 9.99 -1.37
CA SER A 158 12.11 9.70 -0.01
C SER A 158 10.71 10.27 0.23
N ALA A 159 10.41 11.45 -0.32
CA ALA A 159 9.09 12.05 -0.21
C ALA A 159 8.01 11.23 -0.95
N PHE A 160 8.34 10.66 -2.12
CA PHE A 160 7.44 9.75 -2.84
C PHE A 160 7.17 8.48 -2.03
N GLU A 161 8.22 7.92 -1.43
CA GLU A 161 8.06 6.81 -0.51
C GLU A 161 7.06 7.25 0.56
N ILE A 162 7.39 8.23 1.40
CA ILE A 162 6.68 8.48 2.67
C ILE A 162 5.25 9.01 2.49
N LYS A 163 4.89 9.53 1.32
CA LYS A 163 3.53 10.01 1.05
C LYS A 163 2.49 8.88 1.10
N GLY A 164 1.40 9.11 1.83
CA GLY A 164 0.30 8.14 1.93
C GLY A 164 0.60 6.96 2.86
N GLY A 165 -0.13 5.86 2.67
CA GLY A 165 -0.12 4.73 3.61
C GLY A 165 1.09 3.78 3.53
N GLY A 166 1.81 3.71 2.41
CA GLY A 166 2.97 2.82 2.23
C GLY A 166 2.67 1.45 1.57
N ALA A 167 1.45 0.95 1.70
CA ALA A 167 1.06 -0.31 1.06
C ALA A 167 1.14 -0.27 -0.48
N LEU A 168 0.80 0.87 -1.09
CA LEU A 168 0.86 1.04 -2.55
C LEU A 168 2.30 1.08 -3.07
N GLN A 169 3.21 1.75 -2.36
CA GLN A 169 4.64 1.76 -2.68
C GLN A 169 5.23 0.35 -2.62
N SER A 170 4.80 -0.42 -1.62
CA SER A 170 5.18 -1.82 -1.49
C SER A 170 4.68 -2.65 -2.68
N LEU A 171 3.45 -2.40 -3.14
CA LEU A 171 2.91 -3.06 -4.32
C LEU A 171 3.66 -2.68 -5.62
N VAL A 172 4.14 -1.43 -5.73
CA VAL A 172 5.03 -1.02 -6.82
C VAL A 172 6.31 -1.86 -6.79
N ALA A 173 6.96 -1.97 -5.63
CA ALA A 173 8.17 -2.81 -5.48
C ALA A 173 7.91 -4.29 -5.77
N VAL A 174 6.72 -4.81 -5.42
CA VAL A 174 6.29 -6.17 -5.81
C VAL A 174 6.19 -6.29 -7.34
N ALA A 175 5.62 -5.30 -8.02
CA ALA A 175 5.43 -5.36 -9.47
C ALA A 175 6.73 -5.14 -10.28
N THR A 176 7.64 -4.30 -9.79
CA THR A 176 8.83 -3.84 -10.55
C THR A 176 10.14 -4.43 -10.03
N GLY A 177 10.18 -4.91 -8.79
CA GLY A 177 11.42 -5.24 -8.09
C GLY A 177 12.26 -4.01 -7.74
N GLU A 178 11.69 -2.79 -7.85
CA GLU A 178 12.38 -1.56 -7.47
C GLU A 178 12.65 -1.50 -5.97
N ARG A 179 13.88 -1.11 -5.64
CA ARG A 179 14.38 -1.15 -4.28
C ARG A 179 13.72 -0.07 -3.43
N ILE A 180 13.06 -0.49 -2.34
CA ILE A 180 12.70 0.39 -1.22
C ILE A 180 13.87 0.44 -0.25
N LEU A 181 14.40 1.64 0.04
CA LEU A 181 15.49 1.77 0.99
C LEU A 181 14.97 1.59 2.43
N LEU A 182 15.68 0.81 3.23
CA LEU A 182 15.33 0.59 4.65
C LEU A 182 15.26 1.90 5.44
N ARG A 183 16.09 2.89 5.06
CA ARG A 183 16.05 4.26 5.60
C ARG A 183 14.67 4.90 5.42
N ASP A 184 14.07 4.79 4.23
CA ASP A 184 12.77 5.41 3.93
C ASP A 184 11.64 4.69 4.65
N ALA A 185 11.76 3.37 4.83
CA ALA A 185 10.83 2.60 5.65
C ALA A 185 10.89 3.00 7.14
N VAL A 186 12.08 3.16 7.71
CA VAL A 186 12.25 3.67 9.09
C VAL A 186 11.70 5.09 9.20
N LEU A 187 12.00 5.95 8.24
CA LEU A 187 11.50 7.32 8.23
C LEU A 187 9.97 7.36 8.14
N ARG A 188 9.33 6.43 7.42
CA ARG A 188 7.87 6.30 7.45
C ARG A 188 7.36 5.94 8.83
N VAL A 189 7.95 4.96 9.52
CA VAL A 189 7.52 4.61 10.88
C VAL A 189 7.55 5.83 11.79
N LEU A 190 8.59 6.66 11.69
CA LEU A 190 8.70 7.91 12.44
C LEU A 190 7.61 8.93 12.04
N MET A 191 7.39 9.12 10.75
CA MET A 191 6.36 10.06 10.25
C MET A 191 4.94 9.61 10.60
N THR A 192 4.66 8.31 10.51
CA THR A 192 3.38 7.72 10.94
C THR A 192 3.23 7.82 12.45
N SER A 193 4.29 7.60 13.23
CA SER A 193 4.25 7.78 14.68
C SER A 193 3.93 9.22 15.08
N LEU A 194 4.50 10.21 14.37
CA LEU A 194 4.16 11.63 14.55
C LEU A 194 2.72 11.93 14.15
N TYR A 195 2.29 11.45 12.98
CA TYR A 195 0.95 11.69 12.45
C TYR A 195 -0.13 11.08 13.34
N LEU A 196 0.01 9.81 13.72
CA LEU A 196 -0.93 9.11 14.59
C LEU A 196 -0.83 9.61 16.03
N GLY A 197 0.38 9.86 16.53
CA GLY A 197 0.59 10.41 17.87
C GLY A 197 -0.06 11.77 18.07
N SER A 198 -0.25 12.53 16.99
CA SER A 198 -0.95 13.83 16.99
C SER A 198 -2.46 13.72 16.72
N GLY A 199 -3.03 12.51 16.66
CA GLY A 199 -4.46 12.29 16.44
C GLY A 199 -4.88 12.14 14.96
N GLY A 200 -3.96 11.79 14.07
CA GLY A 200 -4.26 11.51 12.66
C GLY A 200 -5.18 10.30 12.47
N SER A 201 -5.92 10.25 11.35
CA SER A 201 -7.00 9.28 11.10
C SER A 201 -6.59 8.03 10.30
N LEU A 202 -5.30 7.88 9.98
CA LEU A 202 -4.80 6.75 9.19
C LEU A 202 -4.56 5.51 10.07
N GLY A 203 -4.42 4.34 9.44
CA GLY A 203 -4.03 3.11 10.13
C GLY A 203 -2.50 2.91 10.18
N GLY A 204 -2.02 2.15 11.16
CA GLY A 204 -0.60 1.76 11.30
C GLY A 204 -0.17 0.59 10.40
N GLU A 205 -1.10 0.01 9.63
CA GLU A 205 -0.85 -1.22 8.87
C GLU A 205 0.02 -1.01 7.62
N GLY A 206 -0.22 0.07 6.88
CA GLY A 206 0.55 0.37 5.69
C GLY A 206 2.05 0.55 5.93
N PRO A 207 2.48 1.25 7.02
CA PRO A 207 3.88 1.29 7.43
C PRO A 207 4.48 -0.07 7.77
N ALA A 208 3.75 -0.93 8.48
CA ALA A 208 4.23 -2.27 8.80
C ALA A 208 4.49 -3.10 7.54
N ILE A 209 3.55 -3.06 6.58
CA ILE A 209 3.69 -3.71 5.27
C ILE A 209 4.95 -3.23 4.55
N GLN A 210 5.15 -1.91 4.46
CA GLN A 210 6.30 -1.36 3.73
C GLN A 210 7.64 -1.68 4.40
N VAL A 211 7.70 -1.64 5.73
CA VAL A 211 8.93 -2.01 6.44
C VAL A 211 9.28 -3.46 6.14
N CYS A 212 8.32 -4.39 6.20
CA CYS A 212 8.55 -5.79 5.85
C CYS A 212 9.00 -5.99 4.40
N THR A 213 8.35 -5.32 3.43
CA THR A 213 8.75 -5.34 2.02
C THR A 213 10.18 -4.83 1.86
N SER A 214 10.54 -3.71 2.47
CA SER A 214 11.91 -3.17 2.38
C SER A 214 12.94 -4.07 3.08
N PHE A 215 12.57 -4.70 4.19
CA PHE A 215 13.44 -5.57 4.98
C PHE A 215 13.76 -6.86 4.22
N SER A 216 12.77 -7.55 3.67
CA SER A 216 12.99 -8.77 2.90
C SER A 216 13.87 -8.51 1.68
N MET A 217 13.63 -7.40 0.95
CA MET A 217 14.48 -6.96 -0.16
C MET A 217 15.91 -6.68 0.30
N ALA A 218 16.09 -5.98 1.42
CA ALA A 218 17.40 -5.69 1.99
C ALA A 218 18.18 -6.97 2.34
N VAL A 219 17.51 -7.99 2.87
CA VAL A 219 18.10 -9.32 3.09
C VAL A 219 18.55 -9.93 1.76
N GLY A 220 17.74 -9.84 0.70
CA GLY A 220 18.13 -10.29 -0.64
C GLY A 220 19.40 -9.62 -1.17
N TRP A 221 19.47 -8.29 -1.04
CA TRP A 221 20.66 -7.53 -1.42
C TRP A 221 21.88 -7.93 -0.58
N ALA A 222 21.70 -8.16 0.72
CA ALA A 222 22.77 -8.62 1.62
C ALA A 222 23.28 -10.02 1.24
N CYS A 223 22.41 -10.88 0.71
CA CYS A 223 22.78 -12.18 0.16
C CYS A 223 23.37 -12.12 -1.27
N GLY A 224 23.58 -10.92 -1.83
CA GLY A 224 24.13 -10.75 -3.19
C GLY A 224 23.13 -11.01 -4.32
N ILE A 225 21.83 -11.04 -4.01
CA ILE A 225 20.77 -11.32 -4.99
C ILE A 225 20.32 -10.00 -5.64
N GLY A 226 20.85 -9.71 -6.83
CA GLY A 226 20.59 -8.45 -7.53
C GLY A 226 19.55 -8.49 -8.66
N SER A 227 19.00 -9.65 -8.99
CA SER A 227 17.99 -9.77 -10.07
C SER A 227 16.69 -9.09 -9.67
N SER A 228 16.17 -8.19 -10.51
CA SER A 228 14.88 -7.52 -10.31
C SER A 228 13.72 -8.53 -10.12
N VAL A 229 13.75 -9.67 -10.82
CA VAL A 229 12.74 -10.72 -10.65
C VAL A 229 12.79 -11.33 -9.25
N THR A 230 13.99 -11.65 -8.75
CA THR A 230 14.13 -12.23 -7.41
C THR A 230 13.84 -11.20 -6.32
N GLN A 231 14.19 -9.93 -6.55
CA GLN A 231 13.83 -8.83 -5.65
C GLN A 231 12.32 -8.60 -5.59
N SER A 232 11.61 -8.72 -6.72
CA SER A 232 10.14 -8.72 -6.77
C SER A 232 9.54 -9.87 -5.95
N LEU A 233 10.13 -11.08 -6.00
CA LEU A 233 9.70 -12.21 -5.17
C LEU A 233 9.98 -11.99 -3.67
N LEU A 234 11.10 -11.37 -3.32
CA LEU A 234 11.39 -11.01 -1.93
C LEU A 234 10.46 -9.89 -1.45
N ALA A 235 10.16 -8.93 -2.31
CA ALA A 235 9.19 -7.87 -2.02
C ALA A 235 7.80 -8.46 -1.76
N SER A 236 7.36 -9.46 -2.55
CA SER A 236 6.06 -10.10 -2.35
C SER A 236 6.01 -10.91 -1.07
N LEU A 237 7.10 -11.62 -0.72
CA LEU A 237 7.24 -12.29 0.57
C LEU A 237 7.10 -11.30 1.73
N GLY A 238 7.82 -10.17 1.67
CA GLY A 238 7.75 -9.13 2.70
C GLY A 238 6.38 -8.48 2.80
N PHE A 239 5.73 -8.20 1.66
CA PHE A 239 4.37 -7.67 1.59
C PHE A 239 3.37 -8.62 2.26
N ALA A 240 3.41 -9.91 1.89
CA ALA A 240 2.54 -10.94 2.45
C ALA A 240 2.76 -11.10 3.97
N CYS A 241 4.02 -11.13 4.42
CA CYS A 241 4.35 -11.20 5.85
C CYS A 241 3.81 -9.99 6.62
N GLY A 242 4.02 -8.78 6.08
CA GLY A 242 3.53 -7.55 6.68
C GLY A 242 2.00 -7.52 6.74
N PHE A 243 1.33 -7.88 5.65
CA PHE A 243 -0.14 -7.91 5.58
C PHE A 243 -0.72 -8.94 6.55
N ALA A 244 -0.19 -10.17 6.54
CA ALA A 244 -0.63 -11.24 7.43
C ALA A 244 -0.46 -10.87 8.91
N ALA A 245 0.67 -10.28 9.29
CA ALA A 245 0.95 -9.88 10.67
C ALA A 245 0.10 -8.68 11.12
N SER A 246 -0.07 -7.69 10.26
CA SER A 246 -0.90 -6.50 10.49
C SER A 246 -2.36 -6.84 10.79
N PHE A 247 -2.95 -7.74 10.00
CA PHE A 247 -4.37 -8.08 10.11
C PHE A 247 -4.64 -9.37 10.88
N ASN A 248 -3.59 -10.01 11.43
CA ASN A 248 -3.68 -11.35 12.02
C ASN A 248 -4.41 -12.34 11.10
N ALA A 249 -4.12 -12.27 9.79
CA ALA A 249 -4.87 -12.93 8.73
C ALA A 249 -3.91 -13.57 7.71
N PRO A 250 -3.36 -14.76 8.01
CA PRO A 250 -2.32 -15.38 7.19
C PRO A 250 -2.77 -15.78 5.78
N VAL A 251 -4.06 -16.02 5.57
CA VAL A 251 -4.62 -16.39 4.25
C VAL A 251 -4.85 -15.16 3.36
N ALA A 252 -4.95 -13.96 3.97
CA ALA A 252 -5.23 -12.73 3.24
C ALA A 252 -3.95 -12.06 2.69
N GLY A 253 -2.81 -12.30 3.34
CA GLY A 253 -1.49 -11.88 2.88
C GLY A 253 -0.93 -12.84 1.84
#